data_AF-A0A847LYX3-F1
#
_entry.id   AF-A0A847LYX3-F1
#
_cell.length_a   1.000
_cell.length_b   1.000
_cell.length_c   1.000
_cell.angle_alpha   90.00
_cell.angle_beta   90.00
_cell.angle_gamma   90.00
#
_symmetry.space_group_name_H-M   'P 1'
#
loop_
_entity.id
_entity.type
_entity.pdbx_description
1 polymer ?
#
loop_
_entity_poly.entity_id
_entity_poly.type
_entity_poly.pdbx_seq_one_letter_code
_entity_poly.pdbx_strand_id
1 'polypeptide(L)'
;MKARISFFSLLFLVLSTALWAEYEPRLWLNSKAGAAYEQVASELQGIFDQAEGRQIPGDLLVDKLNEGAAKRVTGAQLVQALRAEVERLTQAIQMLEKREKIASASRASLLKALSLLLQGGVSVDTIDAVLEYANLVQKPTNRAVDALSASFRIIAIAQAPANLLRPLSECLIRSSLKETQFAQLQSLAVRAKGRNIMGEPLVKLIIGSLDSGSGLAALDRELQTRSQRP
;
A
#
# COMPACT_ATOMS: atom_id res chain seq x y z
N MET A 1 20.78 39.44 -52.54
CA MET A 1 20.00 38.28 -52.04
C MET A 1 19.72 38.47 -50.56
N LYS A 2 18.57 37.97 -50.11
CA LYS A 2 17.76 38.44 -48.98
C LYS A 2 18.38 38.18 -47.59
N ALA A 3 18.26 39.17 -46.70
CA ALA A 3 18.41 39.05 -45.26
C ALA A 3 17.19 38.34 -44.64
N ARG A 4 17.42 37.40 -43.70
CA ARG A 4 16.45 36.89 -42.70
C ARG A 4 17.25 36.40 -41.49
N ILE A 5 17.53 37.26 -40.50
CA ILE A 5 16.74 37.48 -39.27
C ILE A 5 16.58 36.19 -38.47
N SER A 6 17.33 36.14 -37.37
CA SER A 6 17.28 35.18 -36.27
C SER A 6 15.86 34.94 -35.78
N PHE A 7 15.47 33.67 -35.65
CA PHE A 7 14.26 33.26 -34.93
C PHE A 7 14.70 32.66 -33.59
N PHE A 8 15.01 33.54 -32.64
CA PHE A 8 15.15 33.20 -31.23
C PHE A 8 13.77 33.32 -30.57
N SER A 9 13.47 32.38 -29.66
CA SER A 9 12.55 32.56 -28.53
C SER A 9 11.05 32.62 -28.81
N LEU A 10 10.37 31.46 -28.80
CA LEU A 10 9.04 31.35 -28.18
C LEU A 10 8.63 29.89 -27.92
N LEU A 11 9.42 29.17 -27.11
CA LEU A 11 9.01 27.86 -26.61
C LEU A 11 9.60 27.61 -25.21
N PHE A 12 9.28 28.49 -24.26
CA PHE A 12 9.78 28.37 -22.89
C PHE A 12 8.81 29.04 -21.89
N LEU A 13 7.52 28.68 -21.91
CA LEU A 13 6.56 29.23 -20.93
C LEU A 13 5.25 28.43 -20.83
N VAL A 14 5.33 27.11 -20.64
CA VAL A 14 4.16 26.30 -20.19
C VAL A 14 4.54 25.31 -19.07
N LEU A 15 5.75 25.38 -18.50
CA LEU A 15 6.30 24.30 -17.65
C LEU A 15 6.74 24.75 -16.24
N SER A 16 6.15 25.80 -15.67
CA SER A 16 6.55 26.30 -14.35
C SER A 16 5.44 26.60 -13.35
N THR A 17 4.17 26.31 -13.64
CA THR A 17 3.09 26.49 -12.64
C THR A 17 3.04 25.37 -11.58
N ALA A 18 3.71 24.23 -11.81
CA ALA A 18 3.76 23.13 -10.82
C ALA A 18 4.76 23.36 -9.68
N LEU A 19 5.69 24.32 -9.81
CA LEU A 19 6.77 24.57 -8.84
C LEU A 19 6.35 25.42 -7.63
N TRP A 20 5.09 25.87 -7.57
CA TRP A 20 4.56 26.73 -6.50
C TRP A 20 3.28 26.18 -5.88
N ALA A 21 2.91 24.93 -6.16
CA ALA A 21 1.83 24.29 -5.41
C ALA A 21 2.31 24.09 -3.97
N GLU A 22 1.72 24.85 -3.05
CA GLU A 22 2.02 24.74 -1.62
C GLU A 22 1.77 23.30 -1.16
N TYR A 23 2.74 22.72 -0.46
CA TYR A 23 2.63 21.34 0.04
C TYR A 23 1.37 21.20 0.91
N GLU A 24 0.41 20.38 0.45
CA GLU A 24 -0.96 20.33 0.99
C GLU A 24 -1.08 20.23 2.52
N PRO A 25 -0.21 19.50 3.25
CA PRO A 25 -0.23 19.49 4.71
C PRO A 25 -0.07 20.86 5.37
N ARG A 26 0.62 21.81 4.73
CA ARG A 26 0.75 23.19 5.22
C ARG A 26 -0.58 23.93 5.12
N LEU A 27 -1.31 23.76 4.01
CA LEU A 27 -2.66 24.29 3.84
C LEU A 27 -3.62 23.72 4.90
N TRP A 28 -3.44 22.47 5.28
CA TRP A 28 -4.25 21.83 6.33
C TRP A 28 -4.11 22.50 7.70
N LEU A 29 -2.92 22.98 8.08
CA LEU A 29 -2.72 23.70 9.35
C LEU A 29 -3.57 24.97 9.44
N ASN A 30 -3.77 25.65 8.32
CA ASN A 30 -4.60 26.87 8.22
C ASN A 30 -6.11 26.57 8.15
N SER A 31 -6.50 25.29 8.13
CA SER A 31 -7.91 24.89 8.14
C SER A 31 -8.53 24.98 9.53
N LYS A 32 -9.87 24.90 9.59
CA LYS A 32 -10.61 24.81 10.86
C LYS A 32 -10.17 23.61 11.71
N ALA A 33 -9.79 22.49 11.09
CA ALA A 33 -9.29 21.32 11.79
C ALA A 33 -7.87 21.55 12.32
N GLY A 34 -7.01 22.17 11.51
CA GLY A 34 -5.63 22.49 11.86
C GLY A 34 -5.50 23.51 13.00
N ALA A 35 -6.42 24.47 13.08
CA ALA A 35 -6.45 25.48 14.15
C ALA A 35 -6.50 24.87 15.58
N ALA A 36 -7.08 23.67 15.75
CA ALA A 36 -7.08 22.97 17.04
C ALA A 36 -5.69 22.48 17.48
N TYR A 37 -4.70 22.52 16.57
CA TYR A 37 -3.35 22.00 16.77
C TYR A 37 -2.27 23.11 16.71
N GLU A 38 -2.67 24.39 16.85
CA GLU A 38 -1.77 25.54 16.80
C GLU A 38 -0.56 25.40 17.76
N GLN A 39 -0.79 24.84 18.95
CA GLN A 39 0.25 24.61 19.97
C GLN A 39 1.40 23.71 19.49
N VAL A 40 1.15 22.84 18.50
CA VAL A 40 2.16 21.93 17.93
C VAL A 40 2.47 22.26 16.46
N ALA A 41 2.01 23.41 15.95
CA ALA A 41 2.15 23.77 14.54
C ALA A 41 3.62 23.81 14.08
N SER A 42 4.52 24.34 14.91
CA SER A 42 5.96 24.37 14.59
C SER A 42 6.57 22.97 14.48
N GLU A 43 6.15 22.02 15.33
CA GLU A 43 6.61 20.64 15.25
C GLU A 43 6.06 19.92 14.01
N LEU A 44 4.79 20.12 13.70
CA LEU A 44 4.16 19.59 12.49
C LEU A 44 4.84 20.14 11.23
N GLN A 45 5.20 21.43 11.24
CA GLN A 45 5.92 22.06 10.14
C GLN A 45 7.27 21.39 9.87
N GLY A 46 8.05 21.09 10.92
CA GLY A 46 9.31 20.35 10.78
C GLY A 46 9.12 18.94 10.22
N ILE A 47 8.00 18.26 10.53
CA ILE A 47 7.67 16.96 9.96
C ILE A 47 7.32 17.09 8.47
N PHE A 48 6.59 18.14 8.09
CA PHE A 48 6.26 18.40 6.68
C PHE A 48 7.49 18.69 5.85
N ASP A 49 8.42 19.50 6.36
CA ASP A 49 9.69 19.79 5.68
C ASP A 49 10.49 18.50 5.45
N GLN A 50 10.54 17.62 6.46
CA GLN A 50 11.19 16.31 6.34
C GLN A 50 10.50 15.42 5.30
N ALA A 51 9.17 15.39 5.29
CA ALA A 51 8.40 14.56 4.38
C ALA A 51 8.50 15.02 2.92
N GLU A 52 8.43 16.34 2.70
CA GLU A 52 8.61 16.99 1.41
C GLU A 52 10.01 16.72 0.85
N GLY A 53 11.06 16.87 1.67
CA GLY A 53 12.43 16.52 1.27
C GLY A 53 12.63 15.04 0.91
N ARG A 54 11.77 14.15 1.41
CA ARG A 54 11.73 12.72 1.06
C ARG A 54 10.75 12.39 -0.07
N GLN A 55 10.16 13.39 -0.71
CA GLN A 55 9.19 13.22 -1.79
C GLN A 55 7.98 12.35 -1.38
N ILE A 56 7.52 12.51 -0.14
CA ILE A 56 6.29 11.89 0.33
C ILE A 56 5.09 12.71 -0.20
N PRO A 57 4.14 12.07 -0.92
CA PRO A 57 2.92 12.75 -1.37
C PRO A 57 2.15 13.38 -0.20
N GLY A 58 1.80 14.67 -0.32
CA GLY A 58 1.18 15.44 0.75
C GLY A 58 -0.20 14.94 1.14
N ASP A 59 -0.98 14.45 0.18
CA ASP A 59 -2.30 13.85 0.35
C ASP A 59 -2.30 12.70 1.37
N LEU A 60 -1.24 11.87 1.39
CA LEU A 60 -1.10 10.79 2.37
C LEU A 60 -0.96 11.29 3.81
N LEU A 61 -0.28 12.43 4.00
CA LEU A 61 -0.18 13.07 5.31
C LEU A 61 -1.47 13.78 5.68
N VAL A 62 -2.14 14.43 4.73
CA VAL A 62 -3.45 15.06 4.94
C VAL A 62 -4.49 14.03 5.39
N ASP A 63 -4.53 12.85 4.77
CA ASP A 63 -5.39 11.73 5.22
C ASP A 63 -5.13 11.40 6.70
N LYS A 64 -3.86 11.33 7.12
CA LYS A 64 -3.47 11.02 8.50
C LYS A 64 -3.83 12.13 9.48
N LEU A 65 -3.64 13.38 9.08
CA LEU A 65 -4.01 14.56 9.86
C LEU A 65 -5.53 14.61 10.07
N ASN A 66 -6.30 14.38 9.02
CA ASN A 66 -7.76 14.29 9.07
C ASN A 66 -8.23 13.13 9.95
N GLU A 67 -7.59 11.96 9.88
CA GLU A 67 -7.87 10.82 10.76
C GLU A 67 -7.67 11.21 12.23
N GLY A 68 -6.55 11.86 12.56
CA GLY A 68 -6.24 12.32 13.91
C GLY A 68 -7.25 13.36 14.41
N ALA A 69 -7.58 14.35 13.58
CA ALA A 69 -8.57 15.37 13.92
C ALA A 69 -9.98 14.79 14.14
N ALA A 70 -10.41 13.86 13.28
CA ALA A 70 -11.68 13.17 13.44
C ALA A 70 -11.74 12.36 14.76
N LYS A 71 -10.61 11.76 15.14
CA LYS A 71 -10.44 11.03 16.42
C LYS A 71 -10.19 11.93 17.63
N ARG A 72 -10.06 13.25 17.43
CA ARG A 72 -9.77 14.24 18.47
C ARG A 72 -8.56 13.87 19.32
N VAL A 73 -7.50 13.37 18.68
CA VAL A 73 -6.24 13.07 19.39
C VAL A 73 -5.60 14.36 19.88
N THR A 74 -4.79 14.27 20.93
CA THR A 74 -4.00 15.42 21.40
C THR A 74 -2.93 15.82 20.38
N GLY A 75 -2.44 17.06 20.44
CA GLY A 75 -1.35 17.51 19.56
C GLY A 75 -0.10 16.63 19.65
N ALA A 76 0.30 16.23 20.86
CA ALA A 76 1.43 15.32 21.07
C ALA A 76 1.22 13.95 20.40
N GLN A 77 0.01 13.39 20.50
CA GLN A 77 -0.34 12.13 19.83
C GLN A 77 -0.35 12.29 18.30
N LEU A 78 -0.83 13.42 17.79
CA LEU A 78 -0.83 13.70 16.35
C LEU A 78 0.61 13.77 15.81
N VAL A 79 1.48 14.53 16.49
CA VAL A 79 2.91 14.65 16.16
C VAL A 79 3.57 13.26 16.14
N GLN A 80 3.38 12.47 17.20
CA GLN A 80 3.96 11.13 17.28
C GLN A 80 3.46 10.21 16.15
N ALA A 81 2.14 10.22 15.89
CA ALA A 81 1.54 9.41 14.84
C ALA A 81 2.05 9.81 13.44
N LEU A 82 2.23 11.12 13.20
CA LEU A 82 2.73 11.63 11.93
C LEU A 82 4.22 11.32 11.73
N ARG A 83 5.06 11.43 12.77
CA ARG A 83 6.46 11.00 12.72
C ARG A 83 6.58 9.52 12.34
N ALA A 84 5.79 8.67 12.99
CA ALA A 84 5.77 7.25 12.69
C ALA A 84 5.26 6.95 11.27
N GLU A 85 4.32 7.74 10.75
CA GLU A 85 3.85 7.60 9.37
C GLU A 85 4.93 8.02 8.35
N VAL A 86 5.62 9.15 8.58
CA VAL A 86 6.74 9.59 7.74
C VAL A 86 7.85 8.54 7.71
N GLU A 87 8.16 7.92 8.85
CA GLU A 87 9.14 6.83 8.92
C GLU A 87 8.70 5.62 8.08
N ARG A 88 7.47 5.13 8.24
CA ARG A 88 6.92 4.02 7.44
C ARG A 88 6.91 4.33 5.94
N LEU A 89 6.47 5.53 5.56
CA LEU A 89 6.46 5.96 4.17
C LEU A 89 7.88 6.07 3.60
N THR A 90 8.86 6.48 4.41
CA THR A 90 10.27 6.47 3.99
C THR A 90 10.76 5.05 3.72
N GLN A 91 10.46 4.10 4.59
CA GLN A 91 10.82 2.69 4.37
C GLN A 91 10.14 2.15 3.09
N ALA A 92 8.87 2.48 2.88
CA ALA A 92 8.16 2.11 1.66
C ALA A 92 8.80 2.72 0.40
N ILE A 93 9.23 3.98 0.44
CA ILE A 93 9.96 4.63 -0.67
C ILE A 93 11.23 3.85 -0.99
N GLN A 94 12.05 3.52 0.02
CA GLN A 94 13.30 2.79 -0.17
C GLN A 94 13.07 1.40 -0.81
N MET A 95 11.98 0.70 -0.44
CA MET A 95 11.62 -0.57 -1.07
C MET A 95 11.25 -0.37 -2.54
N LEU A 96 10.52 0.68 -2.86
CA LEU A 96 10.10 0.98 -4.23
C LEU A 96 11.25 1.46 -5.12
N GLU A 97 12.18 2.26 -4.60
CA GLU A 97 13.35 2.79 -5.34
C GLU A 97 14.28 1.69 -5.85
N LYS A 98 14.37 0.56 -5.14
CA LYS A 98 15.09 -0.63 -5.60
C LYS A 98 14.47 -1.27 -6.86
N ARG A 99 13.29 -0.81 -7.33
CA ARG A 99 12.51 -1.43 -8.42
C ARG A 99 12.41 -0.49 -9.62
N GLU A 100 12.91 -0.92 -10.78
CA GLU A 100 13.08 -0.08 -11.98
C GLU A 100 11.78 0.33 -12.70
N LYS A 101 10.60 -0.17 -12.32
CA LYS A 101 9.36 -0.03 -13.10
C LYS A 101 8.13 0.31 -12.26
N ILE A 102 8.07 1.52 -11.72
CA ILE A 102 6.86 2.04 -11.06
C ILE A 102 6.36 3.26 -11.81
N ALA A 103 5.15 3.16 -12.37
CA ALA A 103 4.48 4.30 -12.97
C ALA A 103 4.18 5.35 -11.88
N SER A 104 4.44 6.63 -12.16
CA SER A 104 4.21 7.71 -11.19
C SER A 104 2.77 7.73 -10.64
N ALA A 105 1.78 7.49 -11.51
CA ALA A 105 0.36 7.47 -11.15
C ALA A 105 -0.03 6.38 -10.13
N SER A 106 0.76 5.31 -9.98
CA SER A 106 0.51 4.27 -8.97
C SER A 106 1.35 4.44 -7.69
N ARG A 107 2.31 5.36 -7.67
CA ARG A 107 3.27 5.51 -6.56
C ARG A 107 2.58 5.81 -5.24
N ALA A 108 1.67 6.79 -5.20
CA ALA A 108 0.97 7.17 -3.97
C ALA A 108 0.15 6.00 -3.39
N SER A 109 -0.61 5.28 -4.24
CA SER A 109 -1.38 4.11 -3.84
C SER A 109 -0.49 2.97 -3.32
N LEU A 110 0.66 2.73 -3.95
CA LEU A 110 1.63 1.73 -3.48
C LEU A 110 2.25 2.13 -2.14
N LEU A 111 2.64 3.39 -1.97
CA LEU A 111 3.17 3.89 -0.70
C LEU A 111 2.16 3.73 0.43
N LYS A 112 0.90 4.09 0.19
CA LYS A 112 -0.19 3.91 1.16
C LYS A 112 -0.39 2.44 1.52
N ALA A 113 -0.41 1.54 0.53
CA ALA A 113 -0.56 0.11 0.78
C ALA A 113 0.62 -0.48 1.57
N LEU A 114 1.85 -0.09 1.23
CA LEU A 114 3.05 -0.51 1.94
C LEU A 114 3.12 0.05 3.37
N SER A 115 2.75 1.33 3.58
CA SER A 115 2.71 1.90 4.94
C SER A 115 1.69 1.20 5.82
N LEU A 116 0.53 0.82 5.28
CA LEU A 116 -0.47 0.02 5.97
C LEU A 116 0.02 -1.40 6.30
N LEU A 117 0.77 -2.04 5.41
CA LEU A 117 1.38 -3.37 5.66
C LEU A 117 2.42 -3.30 6.79
N LEU A 118 3.29 -2.28 6.76
CA LEU A 118 4.27 -2.02 7.83
C LEU A 118 3.57 -1.72 9.16
N GLN A 119 2.52 -0.90 9.14
CA GLN A 119 1.70 -0.62 10.32
C GLN A 119 1.02 -1.89 10.86
N GLY A 120 0.64 -2.81 9.96
CA GLY A 120 0.09 -4.12 10.30
C GLY A 120 1.12 -5.12 10.84
N GLY A 121 2.39 -4.72 10.98
CA GLY A 121 3.47 -5.56 11.52
C GLY A 121 4.13 -6.49 10.50
N VAL A 122 3.89 -6.30 9.20
CA VAL A 122 4.64 -7.05 8.17
C VAL A 122 6.07 -6.51 8.13
N SER A 123 7.05 -7.40 8.27
CA SER A 123 8.46 -7.00 8.28
C SER A 123 8.93 -6.51 6.90
N VAL A 124 9.86 -5.56 6.93
CA VAL A 124 10.56 -5.05 5.73
C VAL A 124 11.07 -6.20 4.87
N ASP A 125 11.74 -7.18 5.48
CA ASP A 125 12.29 -8.35 4.78
C ASP A 125 11.22 -9.16 4.05
N THR A 126 10.03 -9.32 4.64
CA THR A 126 8.93 -10.05 4.01
C THR A 126 8.38 -9.30 2.81
N ILE A 127 8.20 -7.98 2.94
CA ILE A 127 7.75 -7.11 1.84
C ILE A 127 8.79 -7.16 0.71
N ASP A 128 10.06 -6.92 1.03
CA ASP A 128 11.14 -6.87 0.03
C ASP A 128 11.27 -8.21 -0.71
N ALA A 129 11.20 -9.34 -0.01
CA ALA A 129 11.24 -10.67 -0.62
C ALA A 129 10.06 -10.93 -1.58
N VAL A 130 8.85 -10.48 -1.24
CA VAL A 130 7.67 -10.63 -2.10
C VAL A 130 7.76 -9.73 -3.33
N LEU A 131 8.24 -8.50 -3.16
CA LEU A 131 8.49 -7.58 -4.28
C LEU A 131 9.61 -8.09 -5.20
N GLU A 132 10.67 -8.67 -4.64
CA GLU A 132 11.75 -9.31 -5.40
C GLU A 132 11.25 -10.52 -6.17
N TYR A 133 10.45 -11.39 -5.54
CA TYR A 133 9.83 -12.53 -6.21
C TYR A 133 9.00 -12.11 -7.43
N ALA A 134 8.18 -11.06 -7.29
CA ALA A 134 7.41 -10.54 -8.42
C ALA A 134 8.29 -10.10 -9.58
N ASN A 135 9.43 -9.44 -9.31
CA ASN A 135 10.39 -9.08 -10.35
C ASN A 135 10.99 -10.32 -11.04
N LEU A 136 11.38 -11.34 -10.26
CA LEU A 136 11.91 -12.60 -10.78
C LEU A 136 10.93 -13.32 -11.72
N VAL A 137 9.64 -13.35 -11.37
CA VAL A 137 8.59 -13.94 -12.22
C VAL A 137 7.97 -12.94 -13.21
N GLN A 138 8.60 -11.78 -13.40
CA GLN A 138 8.22 -10.74 -14.37
C GLN A 138 6.76 -10.25 -14.19
N LYS A 139 6.31 -10.16 -12.95
CA LYS A 139 5.01 -9.59 -12.57
C LYS A 139 5.19 -8.15 -12.08
N PRO A 140 4.20 -7.29 -12.32
CA PRO A 140 4.31 -5.88 -11.96
C PRO A 140 4.20 -5.67 -10.44
N THR A 141 4.86 -4.62 -9.93
CA THR A 141 4.93 -4.29 -8.49
C THR A 141 3.56 -4.13 -7.84
N ASN A 142 2.58 -3.56 -8.56
CA ASN A 142 1.20 -3.43 -8.05
C ASN A 142 0.58 -4.79 -7.72
N ARG A 143 0.76 -5.79 -8.60
CA ARG A 143 0.28 -7.15 -8.35
C ARG A 143 0.91 -7.75 -7.11
N ALA A 144 2.19 -7.48 -6.86
CA ALA A 144 2.89 -7.95 -5.66
C ALA A 144 2.30 -7.35 -4.38
N VAL A 145 2.08 -6.03 -4.38
CA VAL A 145 1.49 -5.31 -3.24
C VAL A 145 0.03 -5.72 -3.02
N ASP A 146 -0.75 -5.91 -4.08
CA ASP A 146 -2.14 -6.38 -4.00
C ASP A 146 -2.21 -7.82 -3.46
N ALA A 147 -1.33 -8.70 -3.94
CA ALA A 147 -1.21 -10.08 -3.47
C ALA A 147 -0.80 -10.14 -1.99
N LEU A 148 0.17 -9.31 -1.58
CA LEU A 148 0.62 -9.23 -0.19
C LEU A 148 -0.48 -8.70 0.73
N SER A 149 -1.19 -7.64 0.29
CA SER A 149 -2.33 -7.07 1.01
C SER A 149 -3.47 -8.07 1.17
N ALA A 150 -3.79 -8.83 0.12
CA ALA A 150 -4.79 -9.88 0.18
C ALA A 150 -4.37 -11.02 1.10
N SER A 151 -3.11 -11.47 1.01
CA SER A 151 -2.55 -12.54 1.85
C SER A 151 -2.54 -12.17 3.32
N PHE A 152 -2.16 -10.92 3.65
CA PHE A 152 -2.19 -10.40 5.01
C PHE A 152 -3.59 -10.48 5.61
N ARG A 153 -4.62 -10.06 4.86
CA ARG A 153 -6.02 -10.17 5.28
C ARG A 153 -6.48 -11.62 5.43
N ILE A 154 -6.13 -12.49 4.48
CA ILE A 154 -6.49 -13.91 4.52
C ILE A 154 -5.87 -14.58 5.75
N ILE A 155 -4.60 -14.31 6.05
CA ILE A 155 -3.93 -14.84 7.24
C ILE A 155 -4.60 -14.36 8.52
N ALA A 156 -4.94 -13.08 8.61
CA ALA A 156 -5.67 -12.54 9.75
C ALA A 156 -7.05 -13.19 9.93
N ILE A 157 -7.82 -13.34 8.85
CA ILE A 157 -9.13 -14.01 8.86
C ILE A 157 -9.01 -15.46 9.29
N ALA A 158 -8.05 -16.17 8.70
CA ALA A 158 -7.78 -17.58 8.97
C ALA A 158 -7.15 -17.81 10.36
N GLN A 159 -6.63 -16.77 11.03
CA GLN A 159 -5.79 -16.90 12.22
C GLN A 159 -4.59 -17.83 11.95
N ALA A 160 -3.98 -17.67 10.77
CA ALA A 160 -2.88 -18.51 10.34
C ALA A 160 -1.53 -17.97 10.82
N PRO A 161 -0.51 -18.84 10.91
CA PRO A 161 0.86 -18.41 11.20
C PRO A 161 1.40 -17.39 10.19
N ALA A 162 2.11 -16.36 10.68
CA ALA A 162 2.64 -15.28 9.85
C ALA A 162 3.69 -15.73 8.81
N ASN A 163 4.39 -16.84 9.06
CA ASN A 163 5.35 -17.43 8.11
C ASN A 163 4.70 -17.92 6.81
N LEU A 164 3.36 -18.06 6.76
CA LEU A 164 2.63 -18.40 5.54
C LEU A 164 2.33 -17.18 4.65
N LEU A 165 2.64 -15.96 5.12
CA LEU A 165 2.36 -14.72 4.39
C LEU A 165 3.09 -14.67 3.06
N ARG A 166 4.38 -14.95 3.08
CA ARG A 166 5.20 -14.98 1.87
C ARG A 166 4.77 -16.08 0.90
N PRO A 167 4.67 -17.37 1.28
CA PRO A 167 4.20 -18.43 0.38
C PRO A 167 2.84 -18.14 -0.28
N LEU A 168 1.87 -17.62 0.49
CA LEU A 168 0.56 -17.27 -0.06
C LEU A 168 0.66 -16.11 -1.05
N SER A 169 1.45 -15.08 -0.73
CA SER A 169 1.64 -13.92 -1.61
C SER A 169 2.31 -14.30 -2.92
N GLU A 170 3.37 -15.12 -2.86
CA GLU A 170 4.07 -15.64 -4.04
C GLU A 170 3.14 -16.48 -4.92
N CYS A 171 2.26 -17.29 -4.29
CA CYS A 171 1.24 -18.07 -5.00
C CYS A 171 0.24 -17.17 -5.73
N LEU A 172 -0.27 -16.12 -5.06
CA LEU A 172 -1.17 -15.15 -5.70
C LEU A 172 -0.51 -14.41 -6.86
N ILE A 173 0.76 -14.00 -6.70
CA ILE A 173 1.54 -13.32 -7.75
C ILE A 173 1.59 -14.16 -9.03
N ARG A 174 1.89 -15.47 -8.92
CA ARG A 174 1.99 -16.35 -10.10
C ARG A 174 0.64 -16.86 -10.61
N SER A 175 -0.42 -16.80 -9.80
CA SER A 175 -1.74 -17.31 -10.18
C SER A 175 -2.32 -16.64 -11.44
N SER A 176 -3.28 -17.30 -12.08
CA SER A 176 -4.05 -16.74 -13.20
C SER A 176 -5.16 -15.78 -12.77
N LEU A 177 -5.36 -15.60 -11.45
CA LEU A 177 -6.39 -14.70 -10.93
C LEU A 177 -6.03 -13.24 -11.23
N LYS A 178 -7.05 -12.47 -11.61
CA LYS A 178 -6.98 -11.01 -11.68
C LYS A 178 -6.94 -10.44 -10.26
N GLU A 179 -6.31 -9.28 -10.08
CA GLU A 179 -6.16 -8.60 -8.79
C GLU A 179 -7.52 -8.33 -8.14
N THR A 180 -8.53 -7.98 -8.94
CA THR A 180 -9.93 -7.79 -8.48
C THR A 180 -10.54 -9.06 -7.87
N GLN A 181 -10.02 -10.24 -8.21
CA GLN A 181 -10.49 -11.52 -7.68
C GLN A 181 -9.82 -11.88 -6.34
N PHE A 182 -8.75 -11.20 -5.93
CA PHE A 182 -8.14 -11.43 -4.62
C PHE A 182 -9.09 -11.12 -3.46
N ALA A 183 -10.01 -10.16 -3.63
CA ALA A 183 -11.06 -9.90 -2.66
C ALA A 183 -12.01 -11.10 -2.46
N GLN A 184 -12.24 -11.91 -3.51
CA GLN A 184 -13.10 -13.09 -3.41
C GLN A 184 -12.48 -14.19 -2.54
N LEU A 185 -11.14 -14.28 -2.49
CA LEU A 185 -10.43 -15.18 -1.58
C LEU A 185 -10.62 -14.80 -0.11
N GLN A 186 -10.73 -13.51 0.21
CA GLN A 186 -11.04 -13.06 1.56
C GLN A 186 -12.44 -13.55 1.96
N SER A 187 -13.43 -13.40 1.07
CA SER A 187 -14.78 -13.92 1.30
C SER A 187 -14.81 -15.45 1.47
N LEU A 188 -14.01 -16.18 0.70
CA LEU A 188 -13.83 -17.63 0.85
C LEU A 188 -13.23 -17.99 2.23
N ALA A 189 -12.21 -17.26 2.67
CA ALA A 189 -11.60 -17.47 3.98
C ALA A 189 -12.60 -17.23 5.13
N VAL A 190 -13.46 -16.21 5.03
CA VAL A 190 -14.54 -15.96 6.00
C VAL A 190 -15.53 -17.13 6.05
N ARG A 191 -15.96 -17.65 4.88
CA ARG A 191 -16.86 -18.81 4.82
C ARG A 191 -16.22 -20.08 5.36
N ALA A 192 -14.94 -20.32 5.07
CA ALA A 192 -14.18 -21.45 5.57
C ALA A 192 -14.08 -21.41 7.10
N LYS A 193 -13.84 -20.22 7.68
CA LYS A 193 -13.85 -20.02 9.13
C LYS A 193 -15.21 -20.36 9.75
N GLY A 194 -16.32 -19.97 9.12
CA GLY A 194 -17.67 -20.36 9.55
C GLY A 194 -17.94 -21.87 9.50
N ARG A 195 -17.05 -22.64 8.86
CA ARG A 195 -17.07 -24.11 8.76
C ARG A 195 -15.93 -24.76 9.54
N ASN A 196 -15.28 -24.05 10.46
CA ASN A 196 -14.15 -24.51 11.27
C ASN A 196 -12.91 -24.95 10.46
N ILE A 197 -12.77 -24.51 9.21
CA ILE A 197 -11.54 -24.68 8.43
C ILE A 197 -10.73 -23.39 8.58
N MET A 198 -9.71 -23.41 9.43
CA MET A 198 -8.91 -22.24 9.79
C MET A 198 -7.42 -22.57 9.92
N GLY A 199 -6.61 -21.56 10.23
CA GLY A 199 -5.17 -21.67 10.44
C GLY A 199 -4.40 -22.07 9.18
N GLU A 200 -3.30 -22.79 9.39
CA GLU A 200 -2.46 -23.33 8.33
C GLU A 200 -3.21 -24.26 7.34
N PRO A 201 -4.14 -25.15 7.77
CA PRO A 201 -4.91 -25.98 6.85
C PRO A 201 -5.67 -25.19 5.77
N LEU A 202 -6.31 -24.08 6.14
CA LEU A 202 -7.02 -23.24 5.18
C LEU A 202 -6.06 -22.60 4.17
N VAL A 203 -4.95 -22.04 4.65
CA VAL A 203 -3.97 -21.37 3.78
C VAL A 203 -3.33 -22.36 2.82
N LYS A 204 -2.96 -23.56 3.29
CA LYS A 204 -2.44 -24.62 2.43
C LYS A 204 -3.45 -25.08 1.38
N LEU A 205 -4.74 -25.13 1.72
CA LEU A 205 -5.79 -25.45 0.76
C LEU A 205 -5.90 -24.40 -0.34
N ILE A 206 -5.84 -23.12 0.03
CA ILE A 206 -5.84 -22.01 -0.92
C ILE A 206 -4.63 -22.12 -1.86
N ILE A 207 -3.42 -22.28 -1.30
CA ILE A 207 -2.18 -22.43 -2.09
C ILE A 207 -2.29 -23.63 -3.04
N GLY A 208 -2.71 -24.80 -2.56
CA GLY A 208 -2.84 -26.00 -3.38
C GLY A 208 -3.88 -25.85 -4.51
N SER A 209 -4.99 -25.16 -4.26
CA SER A 209 -5.98 -24.87 -5.31
C SER A 209 -5.40 -23.93 -6.37
N LEU A 210 -4.67 -22.89 -5.96
CA LEU A 210 -4.09 -21.93 -6.89
C LEU A 210 -2.95 -22.55 -7.72
N ASP A 211 -2.09 -23.36 -7.09
CA ASP A 211 -0.97 -24.03 -7.77
C ASP A 211 -1.43 -25.11 -8.76
N SER A 212 -2.55 -25.78 -8.48
CA SER A 212 -3.17 -26.72 -9.45
C SER A 212 -3.87 -26.02 -10.62
N GLY A 213 -3.91 -24.69 -10.64
CA GLY A 213 -4.69 -23.92 -11.62
C GLY A 213 -6.21 -24.03 -11.41
N SER A 214 -6.63 -24.65 -10.31
CA SER A 214 -8.02 -24.82 -9.94
C SER A 214 -8.57 -23.47 -9.49
N GLY A 215 -9.37 -22.83 -10.35
CA GLY A 215 -9.95 -21.52 -10.08
C GLY A 215 -10.82 -21.47 -8.82
N LEU A 216 -11.28 -20.27 -8.46
CA LEU A 216 -12.02 -20.02 -7.21
C LEU A 216 -13.25 -20.92 -7.00
N ALA A 217 -13.93 -21.33 -8.09
CA ALA A 217 -15.08 -22.24 -8.02
C ALA A 217 -14.69 -23.67 -7.58
N ALA A 218 -13.49 -24.13 -7.93
CA ALA A 218 -12.99 -25.42 -7.47
C ALA A 218 -12.61 -25.36 -5.98
N LEU A 219 -11.96 -24.27 -5.55
CA LEU A 219 -11.67 -24.02 -4.14
C LEU A 219 -12.96 -23.98 -3.28
N ASP A 220 -14.01 -23.31 -3.75
CA ASP A 220 -15.28 -23.26 -3.02
C ASP A 220 -15.94 -24.65 -2.89
N ARG A 221 -15.91 -25.46 -3.96
CA ARG A 221 -16.42 -26.85 -3.92
C ARG A 221 -15.62 -27.74 -2.97
N GLU A 222 -14.31 -27.59 -2.93
CA GLU A 222 -13.45 -28.34 -2.01
C GLU A 222 -13.73 -27.95 -0.55
N LEU A 223 -13.94 -26.65 -0.28
CA LEU A 223 -14.37 -26.16 1.04
C LEU A 223 -15.76 -26.69 1.43
N GLN A 224 -16.69 -26.85 0.49
CA GLN A 224 -18.00 -27.46 0.74
C GLN A 224 -17.85 -28.95 1.09
N THR A 225 -17.05 -29.69 0.32
CA THR A 225 -16.81 -31.13 0.53
C THR A 225 -16.21 -31.40 1.90
N ARG A 226 -15.24 -30.60 2.34
CA ARG A 226 -14.58 -30.77 3.65
C ARG A 226 -15.49 -30.42 4.83
N SER A 227 -16.40 -29.45 4.66
CA SER A 227 -17.37 -29.11 5.70
C SER A 227 -18.45 -30.16 5.93
N GLN A 228 -18.61 -31.11 5.01
CA GLN A 228 -19.58 -32.20 5.09
C GLN A 228 -18.97 -33.50 5.63
N ARG A 229 -17.64 -33.56 5.82
CA ARG A 229 -16.98 -34.74 6.40
C ARG A 229 -16.94 -34.57 7.93
N PRO A 230 -17.56 -35.48 8.70
CA PRO A 230 -17.61 -35.41 10.16
C PRO A 230 -16.23 -35.55 10.80
#